data_AF-A0A945KW02-F1
#
_entry.id   AF-A0A945KW02-F1
#
_cell.length_a   1.000
_cell.length_b   1.000
_cell.length_c   1.000
_cell.angle_alpha   90.00
_cell.angle_beta   90.00
_cell.angle_gamma   90.00
#
_symmetry.space_group_name_H-M   'P 1'
#
loop_
_entity.id
_entity.type
_entity.pdbx_description
1 polymer ?
#
loop_
_entity_poly.entity_id
_entity_poly.type
_entity_poly.pdbx_seq_one_letter_code
_entity_poly.pdbx_strand_id
1 'polypeptide(L)'
;MKKTFSFSHPKKQRPRVAEAIKYELKKYIKRERNKTLPEDVDFWDFDCRFGANEASCDTIHVSEINKVISEADTEGLETFFL
;
A
#
# COMPACT_ATOMS: atom_id res chain seq x y z
N MET A 1 -1.21 6.64 4.33
CA MET A 1 -2.11 5.54 4.77
C MET A 1 -1.61 5.06 6.12
N LYS A 2 -2.45 4.42 6.95
CA LYS A 2 -2.02 3.81 8.22
C LYS A 2 -2.79 2.52 8.43
N LYS A 3 -2.40 1.46 7.73
CA LYS A 3 -3.01 0.15 7.82
C LYS A 3 -1.94 -0.94 7.81
N THR A 4 -2.10 -1.89 8.71
CA THR A 4 -1.29 -3.11 8.70
C THR A 4 -1.98 -4.13 7.81
N PHE A 5 -1.23 -4.67 6.85
CA PHE A 5 -1.69 -5.72 5.94
C PHE A 5 -1.02 -7.03 6.34
N SER A 6 -1.79 -8.12 6.31
CA SER A 6 -1.29 -9.47 6.53
C SER A 6 -1.35 -10.27 5.23
N PHE A 7 -0.26 -10.97 4.90
CA PHE A 7 -0.24 -11.94 3.82
C PHE A 7 -0.91 -13.26 4.20
N SER A 8 -1.10 -13.51 5.51
CA SER A 8 -1.83 -14.68 6.00
C SER A 8 -3.31 -14.56 5.66
N HIS A 9 -3.81 -15.47 4.83
CA HIS A 9 -5.22 -15.58 4.48
C HIS A 9 -5.66 -17.05 4.45
N PRO A 10 -6.80 -17.41 5.07
CA PRO A 10 -7.17 -18.81 5.29
C PRO A 10 -7.42 -19.64 4.02
N LYS A 11 -7.68 -18.99 2.88
CA LYS A 11 -8.06 -19.65 1.62
C LYS A 11 -7.20 -19.27 0.41
N LYS A 12 -6.47 -18.15 0.49
CA LYS A 12 -5.76 -17.58 -0.68
C LYS A 12 -4.28 -17.84 -0.51
N GLN A 13 -3.65 -18.26 -1.61
CA GLN A 13 -2.20 -18.35 -1.67
C GLN A 13 -1.60 -16.94 -1.57
N ARG A 14 -0.42 -16.88 -0.96
CA ARG A 14 0.34 -15.65 -0.68
C ARG A 14 0.42 -14.67 -1.87
N PRO A 15 0.73 -15.11 -3.11
CA PRO A 15 0.79 -14.20 -4.26
C PRO A 15 -0.58 -13.58 -4.60
N ARG A 16 -1.66 -14.33 -4.40
CA ARG A 16 -3.04 -13.84 -4.61
C ARG A 16 -3.45 -12.83 -3.55
N VAL A 17 -2.90 -12.92 -2.34
CA VAL A 17 -3.10 -11.92 -1.29
C VAL A 17 -2.34 -10.64 -1.65
N ALA A 18 -1.09 -10.75 -2.13
CA ALA A 18 -0.31 -9.61 -2.62
C ALA A 18 -1.04 -8.85 -3.74
N GLU A 19 -1.57 -9.56 -4.74
CA GLU A 19 -2.37 -8.96 -5.81
C GLU A 19 -3.63 -8.24 -5.29
N ALA A 20 -4.33 -8.85 -4.32
CA ALA A 20 -5.51 -8.26 -3.73
C ALA A 20 -5.20 -6.95 -2.99
N ILE A 21 -4.08 -6.91 -2.25
CA ILE A 21 -3.63 -5.69 -1.55
C ILE A 21 -3.28 -4.59 -2.56
N LYS A 22 -2.51 -4.92 -3.62
CA LYS A 22 -2.20 -3.98 -4.72
C LYS A 22 -3.48 -3.39 -5.34
N TYR A 23 -4.48 -4.24 -5.56
CA TYR A 23 -5.76 -3.80 -6.12
C TYR A 23 -6.55 -2.88 -5.17
N GLU A 24 -6.59 -3.21 -3.87
CA GLU A 24 -7.22 -2.37 -2.85
C GLU A 24 -6.58 -0.99 -2.78
N LEU A 25 -5.25 -0.92 -2.80
CA LEU A 25 -4.49 0.34 -2.78
C LEU A 25 -4.73 1.17 -4.03
N LYS A 26 -4.71 0.55 -5.21
CA LYS A 26 -5.04 1.24 -6.47
C LYS A 26 -6.46 1.82 -6.43
N LYS A 27 -7.42 1.09 -5.84
CA LYS A 27 -8.79 1.56 -5.67
C LYS A 27 -8.86 2.73 -4.71
N TYR A 28 -8.12 2.69 -3.60
CA TYR A 28 -8.03 3.82 -2.66
C TYR A 28 -7.43 5.06 -3.32
N ILE A 29 -6.26 4.95 -3.96
CA ILE A 29 -5.60 6.09 -4.62
C ILE A 29 -6.51 6.71 -5.67
N LYS A 30 -7.20 5.88 -6.48
CA LYS A 30 -8.16 6.36 -7.48
C LYS A 30 -9.33 7.10 -6.84
N ARG A 31 -9.85 6.63 -5.70
CA ARG A 31 -10.94 7.30 -4.97
C ARG A 31 -10.50 8.66 -4.43
N GLU A 32 -9.31 8.74 -3.84
CA GLU A 32 -8.76 9.99 -3.32
C GLU A 32 -8.50 11.00 -4.44
N ARG A 33 -7.89 10.58 -5.56
CA ARG A 33 -7.68 11.44 -6.74
C ARG A 33 -8.98 11.93 -7.39
N ASN A 34 -10.07 11.17 -7.26
CA ASN A 34 -11.38 11.55 -7.78
C ASN A 34 -12.13 12.52 -6.86
N LYS A 35 -11.63 12.82 -5.66
CA LYS A 35 -12.23 13.86 -4.81
C LYS A 35 -11.99 15.23 -5.44
N THR A 36 -13.00 16.09 -5.34
CA THR A 36 -12.91 17.49 -5.78
C THR A 36 -11.76 18.16 -5.05
N LEU A 37 -10.78 18.63 -5.82
CA LEU A 37 -9.68 19.43 -5.30
C LEU A 37 -10.24 20.81 -4.89
N PRO A 38 -9.80 21.38 -3.76
CA PRO A 38 -10.06 22.78 -3.44
C PRO A 38 -9.52 23.70 -4.54
N GLU A 39 -10.09 24.89 -4.66
CA GLU A 39 -9.52 25.96 -5.49
C GLU A 39 -8.08 26.24 -4.99
N ASP A 40 -7.11 26.34 -5.90
CA ASP A 40 -5.66 26.45 -5.67
C ASP A 40 -4.88 25.18 -5.26
N VAL A 41 -5.43 23.97 -5.42
CA VAL A 41 -4.64 22.73 -5.26
C VAL A 41 -4.49 21.98 -6.59
N ASP A 42 -3.25 21.84 -7.06
CA ASP A 42 -2.92 21.15 -8.32
C ASP A 42 -3.02 19.60 -8.20
N PHE A 43 -2.68 19.02 -7.04
CA PHE A 43 -2.73 17.58 -6.82
C PHE A 43 -2.85 17.19 -5.35
N TRP A 44 -3.43 16.00 -5.10
CA TRP A 44 -3.36 15.34 -3.81
C TRP A 44 -2.00 14.68 -3.62
N ASP A 45 -1.27 15.10 -2.60
CA ASP A 45 -0.08 14.39 -2.15
C ASP A 45 -0.46 13.19 -1.26
N PHE A 46 0.29 12.10 -1.36
CA PHE A 46 0.06 10.88 -0.61
C PHE A 46 1.26 10.58 0.28
N ASP A 47 1.11 10.77 1.60
CA ASP A 47 2.07 10.27 2.58
C ASP A 47 1.92 8.74 2.68
N CYS A 48 2.64 8.06 1.80
CA CYS A 48 2.76 6.61 1.76
C CYS A 48 4.02 6.21 2.52
N ARG A 49 3.88 5.33 3.51
CA ARG A 49 5.01 4.84 4.31
C ARG A 49 4.97 3.34 4.32
N PHE A 50 6.08 2.68 4.08
CA PHE A 50 6.13 1.23 4.04
C PHE A 50 7.20 0.70 5.00
N GLY A 51 6.88 -0.36 5.73
CA GLY A 51 7.84 -1.03 6.59
C GLY A 51 7.30 -2.35 7.13
N ALA A 52 8.17 -3.19 7.69
CA ALA A 52 7.75 -4.40 8.39
C ALA A 52 6.89 -4.07 9.63
N ASN A 53 7.24 -2.99 10.35
CA ASN A 53 6.53 -2.49 11.53
C ASN A 53 6.38 -0.96 11.47
N GLU A 54 5.44 -0.37 12.24
CA GLU A 54 5.22 1.09 12.28
C GLU A 54 6.50 1.89 12.61
N ALA A 55 7.41 1.31 13.41
CA ALA A 55 8.68 1.92 13.78
C ALA A 55 9.77 1.84 12.69
N SER A 56 9.66 0.89 11.76
CA SER A 56 10.61 0.68 10.66
C SER A 56 10.04 1.12 9.31
N CYS A 57 9.14 2.11 9.33
CA CYS A 57 8.48 2.60 8.14
C CYS A 57 9.28 3.70 7.48
N ASP A 58 9.65 3.47 6.22
CA ASP A 58 10.26 4.47 5.37
C ASP A 58 9.19 5.14 4.51
N THR A 59 9.34 6.45 4.27
CA THR A 59 8.47 7.19 3.36
C THR A 59 8.78 6.77 1.93
N ILE A 60 7.75 6.34 1.20
CA ILE A 60 7.87 5.86 -0.17
C ILE A 60 6.92 6.61 -1.10
N HIS A 61 7.23 6.63 -2.39
CA HIS A 61 6.31 7.19 -3.38
C HIS A 61 5.23 6.19 -3.81
N VAL A 62 4.10 6.72 -4.31
CA VAL A 62 2.97 5.92 -4.81
C VAL A 62 3.39 4.94 -5.92
N SER A 63 4.37 5.30 -6.74
CA SER A 63 4.94 4.44 -7.77
C SER A 63 5.68 3.22 -7.20
N GLU A 64 6.26 3.35 -6.01
CA GLU A 64 7.08 2.34 -5.36
C GLU A 64 6.26 1.32 -4.57
N ILE A 65 5.01 1.65 -4.20
CA ILE A 65 4.09 0.75 -3.48
C ILE A 65 4.03 -0.64 -4.12
N ASN A 66 3.92 -0.72 -5.45
CA ASN A 66 3.85 -2.01 -6.14
C ASN A 66 5.16 -2.81 -6.03
N LYS A 67 6.30 -2.11 -6.03
CA LYS A 67 7.63 -2.71 -5.91
C LYS A 67 7.81 -3.28 -4.50
N VAL A 68 7.58 -2.47 -3.46
CA VAL A 68 7.77 -2.89 -2.07
C VAL A 68 6.83 -4.04 -1.66
N ILE A 69 5.59 -4.08 -2.18
CA ILE A 69 4.68 -5.21 -1.92
C ILE A 69 5.20 -6.49 -2.60
N SER A 70 5.81 -6.37 -3.77
CA SER A 70 6.39 -7.53 -4.46
C SER A 70 7.63 -8.04 -3.71
N GLU A 71 8.48 -7.12 -3.23
CA GLU A 71 9.62 -7.45 -2.39
C GLU A 71 9.19 -8.13 -1.08
N ALA A 72 8.18 -7.58 -0.39
CA ALA A 72 7.60 -8.19 0.81
C ALA A 72 7.01 -9.59 0.58
N ASP A 73 6.43 -9.83 -0.60
CA ASP A 73 5.96 -11.15 -0.98
C ASP A 73 7.14 -12.12 -1.13
N THR A 74 8.22 -11.70 -1.81
CA THR A 74 9.43 -12.51 -2.00
C THR A 74 10.23 -12.73 -0.71
N GLU A 75 10.28 -11.76 0.19
CA GLU A 75 11.00 -11.86 1.47
C GLU A 75 10.30 -12.77 2.49
N GLY A 76 9.03 -13.11 2.27
CA GLY A 76 8.33 -14.00 3.19
C GLY A 76 7.70 -13.31 4.41
N LEU A 77 7.67 -11.97 4.48
CA LEU A 77 7.03 -11.20 5.56
C LEU A 77 5.57 -11.63 5.82
N GLU A 78 5.17 -11.91 7.06
CA GLU A 78 3.79 -12.28 7.36
C GLU A 78 2.85 -11.07 7.38
N THR A 79 3.36 -9.94 7.85
CA THR A 79 2.67 -8.66 7.96
C THR A 79 3.58 -7.51 7.57
N PHE A 80 2.98 -6.43 7.08
CA PHE A 80 3.68 -5.18 6.81
C PHE A 80 2.75 -3.99 7.06
N PHE A 81 3.35 -2.81 7.26
CA PHE A 81 2.66 -1.55 7.47
C PHE A 81 2.65 -0.75 6.17
N LEU A 82 1.50 -0.13 5.85
CA LEU A 82 1.33 0.81 4.74
C LEU A 82 0.28 1.91 5.01
#